data_AF-A0A855XCU2-F1
#
_entry.id   AF-A0A855XCU2-F1
#
_cell.length_a   1.000
_cell.length_b   1.000
_cell.length_c   1.000
_cell.angle_alpha   90.00
_cell.angle_beta   90.00
_cell.angle_gamma   90.00
#
_symmetry.space_group_name_H-M   'P 1'
#
loop_
_entity.id
_entity.type
_entity.pdbx_description
1 polymer ?
#
loop_
_entity_poly.entity_id
_entity_poly.type
_entity_poly.pdbx_seq_one_letter_code
_entity_poly.pdbx_strand_id
1 'polypeptide(L)'
;MTQSVRPESSRVDQRFVPTAIILLVAIIFVITIVGISQSRKDSFELLVRQGQAFTNSLAEGAANAIAAGGFYDRLQYRRYSDLITSLLSGGRTSFTSQQLADFADRHDLEGVYIFGTDSSFIMGGSARNDMTQPPSTVRGHVVTLLASPDVPYAMVIDEDERTGEPVQYYLEIEGSLGEVIVIAAGAGTYSEALRTTGIGYLAQRMARSPDVQYIIYQTADGIIFSSTDPGKLLAIESDPFLRDALNQDSVSSRITEFRGDKVLELVKSFATPQYRVGVLRVGMSLDSYYAVSRAFDWQMVILSASLIGLVVLILLYTRSRRHRHELKREVSRIKSLTDTIFEQMRVGIAVVDDTGVIRLLNRKGEETLGVSGAEGRKWVEIAGT
;
A
#
# COMPACT_ATOMS: atom_id res chain seq x y z
N MET A 1 15.95 46.85 -62.92
CA MET A 1 16.81 45.68 -62.64
C MET A 1 16.51 45.21 -61.23
N THR A 2 15.64 44.22 -61.08
CA THR A 2 15.26 43.63 -59.79
C THR A 2 15.72 42.18 -59.82
N GLN A 3 16.84 41.89 -59.17
CA GLN A 3 17.33 40.53 -58.99
C GLN A 3 16.33 39.77 -58.11
N SER A 4 15.58 38.85 -58.70
CA SER A 4 14.78 37.90 -57.93
C SER A 4 15.72 36.90 -57.27
N VAL A 5 15.93 37.09 -55.96
CA VAL A 5 16.66 36.14 -55.12
C VAL A 5 15.81 34.87 -55.10
N ARG A 6 16.22 33.85 -55.85
CA ARG A 6 15.61 32.52 -55.77
C ARG A 6 15.89 31.98 -54.37
N PRO A 7 14.87 31.52 -53.62
CA PRO A 7 15.11 30.89 -52.34
C PRO A 7 15.88 29.60 -52.58
N GLU A 8 17.11 29.54 -52.08
CA GLU A 8 17.86 28.30 -51.90
C GLU A 8 17.03 27.40 -50.97
N SER A 9 16.23 26.52 -51.56
CA SER A 9 15.57 25.49 -50.80
C SER A 9 16.64 24.55 -50.27
N SER A 10 16.85 24.61 -48.96
CA SER A 10 17.80 23.75 -48.25
C SER A 10 17.48 22.29 -48.55
N ARG A 11 18.31 21.67 -49.39
CA ARG A 11 18.28 20.23 -49.61
C ARG A 11 18.79 19.57 -48.34
N VAL A 12 17.89 19.32 -47.39
CA VAL A 12 18.19 18.46 -46.25
C VAL A 12 18.66 17.13 -46.81
N ASP A 13 19.93 16.83 -46.58
CA ASP A 13 20.61 15.68 -47.16
C ASP A 13 19.92 14.39 -46.66
N GLN A 14 19.40 13.59 -47.58
CA GLN A 14 18.50 12.47 -47.26
C GLN A 14 19.16 11.41 -46.37
N ARG A 15 20.49 11.41 -46.31
CA ARG A 15 21.29 10.50 -45.48
C ARG A 15 21.10 10.75 -43.98
N PHE A 16 20.71 11.95 -43.55
CA PHE A 16 20.53 12.27 -42.12
C PHE A 16 19.19 11.85 -41.54
N VAL A 17 18.16 11.63 -42.37
CA VAL A 17 16.82 11.24 -41.92
C VAL A 17 16.83 9.95 -41.10
N PRO A 18 17.36 8.80 -41.59
CA PRO A 18 17.38 7.55 -40.82
C PRO A 18 18.13 7.69 -39.49
N THR A 19 19.23 8.44 -39.49
CA THR A 19 20.02 8.70 -38.29
C THR A 19 19.23 9.49 -37.24
N ALA A 20 18.51 10.53 -37.67
CA ALA A 20 17.66 11.32 -36.77
C ALA A 20 16.52 10.48 -36.16
N ILE A 21 15.98 9.51 -36.90
CA ILE A 21 14.92 8.62 -36.39
C ILE A 21 15.45 7.63 -35.39
N ILE A 22 16.58 6.98 -35.69
CA ILE A 22 17.25 6.07 -34.75
C ILE A 22 17.55 6.83 -33.46
N LEU A 23 18.05 8.07 -33.57
CA LEU A 23 18.27 8.94 -32.43
C LEU A 23 16.98 9.24 -31.66
N LEU A 24 15.89 9.59 -32.35
CA LEU A 24 14.60 9.88 -31.71
C LEU A 24 14.01 8.65 -31.01
N VAL A 25 14.06 7.48 -31.64
CA VAL A 25 13.62 6.21 -31.02
C VAL A 25 14.47 5.88 -29.81
N ALA A 26 15.79 6.07 -29.89
CA ALA A 26 16.68 5.88 -28.75
C ALA A 26 16.36 6.85 -27.61
N ILE A 27 16.09 8.13 -27.91
CA ILE A 27 15.68 9.13 -26.91
C ILE A 27 14.37 8.70 -26.24
N ILE A 28 13.36 8.32 -27.01
CA ILE A 28 12.08 7.84 -26.47
C ILE A 28 12.32 6.66 -25.54
N PHE A 29 13.10 5.67 -25.97
CA PHE A 29 13.42 4.49 -25.17
C PHE A 29 14.12 4.83 -23.85
N VAL A 30 15.09 5.73 -23.87
CA VAL A 30 15.78 6.20 -22.65
C VAL A 30 14.80 6.92 -21.72
N ILE A 31 13.95 7.80 -22.25
CA ILE A 31 12.93 8.50 -21.46
C ILE A 31 11.97 7.49 -20.80
N THR A 32 11.55 6.44 -21.52
CA THR A 32 10.68 5.40 -20.99
C THR A 32 11.34 4.65 -19.83
N ILE A 33 12.60 4.24 -19.98
CA ILE A 33 13.35 3.52 -18.93
C ILE A 33 13.50 4.41 -17.68
N VAL A 34 13.93 5.67 -17.87
CA VAL A 34 14.10 6.62 -16.78
C VAL A 34 12.76 6.90 -16.10
N GLY A 35 11.70 7.10 -16.87
CA GLY A 35 10.34 7.34 -16.37
C GLY A 35 9.81 6.18 -15.54
N ILE A 36 10.00 4.93 -15.98
CA ILE A 36 9.63 3.73 -15.22
C ILE A 36 10.43 3.65 -13.91
N SER A 37 11.74 3.85 -13.97
CA SER A 37 12.59 3.78 -12.78
C SER A 37 12.23 4.87 -11.76
N GLN A 38 11.98 6.09 -12.22
CA GLN A 38 11.60 7.20 -11.36
C GLN A 38 10.22 6.97 -10.74
N SER A 39 9.24 6.54 -11.54
CA SER A 39 7.90 6.25 -11.04
C SER A 39 7.89 5.15 -9.97
N ARG A 40 8.69 4.09 -10.14
CA ARG A 40 8.82 3.03 -9.14
C ARG A 40 9.38 3.56 -7.82
N LYS A 41 10.42 4.41 -7.91
CA LYS A 41 11.01 5.06 -6.74
C LYS A 41 9.98 5.95 -6.03
N ASP A 42 9.25 6.77 -6.77
CA ASP A 42 8.26 7.70 -6.22
C ASP A 42 7.08 6.94 -5.58
N SER A 43 6.60 5.87 -6.23
CA SER A 43 5.55 5.00 -5.67
C SER A 43 6.01 4.27 -4.41
N PHE A 44 7.25 3.80 -4.38
CA PHE A 44 7.81 3.16 -3.18
C PHE A 44 7.98 4.17 -2.04
N GLU A 45 8.50 5.36 -2.33
CA GLU A 45 8.62 6.44 -1.35
C GLU A 45 7.26 6.87 -0.80
N LEU A 46 6.22 6.93 -1.64
CA LEU A 46 4.86 7.19 -1.20
C LEU A 46 4.34 6.09 -0.28
N LEU A 47 4.57 4.81 -0.62
CA LEU A 47 4.20 3.67 0.23
C LEU A 47 4.90 3.74 1.58
N VAL A 48 6.20 4.06 1.60
CA VAL A 48 6.96 4.28 2.85
C VAL A 48 6.31 5.40 3.66
N ARG A 49 6.04 6.57 3.07
CA ARG A 49 5.41 7.69 3.78
C ARG A 49 4.03 7.33 4.36
N GLN A 50 3.19 6.62 3.60
CA GLN A 50 1.89 6.14 4.06
C GLN A 50 2.05 5.14 5.21
N GLY A 51 2.97 4.19 5.08
CA GLY A 51 3.30 3.25 6.14
C GLY A 51 3.84 3.90 7.40
N GLN A 52 4.65 4.96 7.27
CA GLN A 52 5.15 5.74 8.39
C GLN A 52 4.01 6.48 9.11
N ALA A 53 3.11 7.13 8.35
CA ALA A 53 1.92 7.78 8.92
C ALA A 53 1.04 6.77 9.67
N PHE A 54 0.77 5.62 9.05
CA PHE A 54 0.01 4.53 9.67
C PHE A 54 0.68 4.02 10.96
N THR A 55 1.99 3.78 10.93
CA THR A 55 2.76 3.28 12.08
C THR A 55 2.76 4.29 13.23
N ASN A 56 2.85 5.59 12.93
CA ASN A 56 2.75 6.65 13.94
C ASN A 56 1.35 6.70 14.57
N SER A 57 0.28 6.69 13.77
CA SER A 57 -1.10 6.66 14.27
C SER A 57 -1.39 5.40 15.10
N LEU A 58 -0.83 4.26 14.69
CA LEU A 58 -0.95 3.02 15.43
C LEU A 58 -0.21 3.08 16.77
N ALA A 59 1.00 3.64 16.81
CA ALA A 59 1.77 3.84 18.04
C ALA A 59 1.02 4.74 19.02
N GLU A 60 0.44 5.84 18.54
CA GLU A 60 -0.38 6.73 19.38
C GLU A 60 -1.64 6.04 19.90
N GLY A 61 -2.37 5.32 19.02
CA GLY A 61 -3.52 4.52 19.41
C GLY A 61 -3.19 3.43 20.42
N ALA A 62 -2.04 2.78 20.25
CA ALA A 62 -1.49 1.78 21.17
C ALA A 62 -1.16 2.39 22.55
N ALA A 63 -0.51 3.55 22.58
CA ALA A 63 -0.22 4.25 23.84
C ALA A 63 -1.50 4.63 24.58
N ASN A 64 -2.50 5.16 23.86
CA ASN A 64 -3.80 5.51 24.42
C ASN A 64 -4.56 4.28 24.94
N ALA A 65 -4.55 3.17 24.20
CA ALA A 65 -5.16 1.91 24.63
C ALA A 65 -4.52 1.36 25.91
N ILE A 66 -3.19 1.38 26.00
CA ILE A 66 -2.46 0.94 27.20
C ILE A 66 -2.72 1.88 28.39
N ALA A 67 -2.73 3.20 28.14
CA ALA A 67 -3.04 4.20 29.17
C ALA A 67 -4.48 4.06 29.69
N ALA A 68 -5.44 3.76 28.81
CA ALA A 68 -6.82 3.47 29.16
C ALA A 68 -6.94 2.21 30.01
N GLY A 69 -6.25 1.12 29.64
CA GLY A 69 -6.16 -0.09 30.46
C GLY A 69 -5.68 0.20 31.89
N GLY A 70 -4.55 0.91 32.01
CA GLY A 70 -4.04 1.32 33.33
C GLY A 70 -4.97 2.28 34.10
N PHE A 71 -5.82 3.03 33.40
CA PHE A 71 -6.86 3.84 34.06
C PHE A 71 -7.98 2.96 34.63
N TYR A 72 -8.44 1.95 33.89
CA TYR A 72 -9.41 0.99 34.40
C TYR A 72 -8.88 0.21 35.61
N ASP A 73 -7.62 -0.23 35.56
CA ASP A 73 -6.97 -0.93 36.68
C ASP A 73 -6.97 -0.08 37.95
N ARG A 74 -6.63 1.21 37.83
CA ARG A 74 -6.66 2.15 38.96
C ARG A 74 -8.07 2.40 39.49
N LEU A 75 -9.07 2.45 38.61
CA LEU A 75 -10.47 2.63 39.01
C LEU A 75 -10.97 1.42 39.79
N GLN A 76 -10.68 0.21 39.30
CA GLN A 76 -11.04 -1.03 39.99
C GLN A 76 -10.29 -1.18 41.31
N TYR A 77 -8.99 -0.90 41.33
CA TYR A 77 -8.18 -0.88 42.55
C TYR A 77 -8.81 0.02 43.62
N ARG A 78 -9.12 1.29 43.26
CA ARG A 78 -9.76 2.22 44.21
C ARG A 78 -11.10 1.70 44.70
N ARG A 79 -11.95 1.21 43.78
CA ARG A 79 -13.26 0.64 44.14
C ARG A 79 -13.11 -0.49 45.15
N TYR A 80 -12.21 -1.46 44.90
CA TYR A 80 -12.07 -2.61 45.79
C TYR A 80 -11.40 -2.26 47.11
N SER A 81 -10.40 -1.39 47.11
CA SER A 81 -9.76 -0.90 48.35
C SER A 81 -10.75 -0.11 49.23
N ASP A 82 -11.62 0.70 48.62
CA ASP A 82 -12.71 1.39 49.33
C ASP A 82 -13.73 0.40 49.92
N LEU A 83 -14.03 -0.70 49.21
CA LEU A 83 -14.90 -1.76 49.70
C LEU A 83 -14.28 -2.52 50.88
N ILE A 84 -12.99 -2.84 50.82
CA ILE A 84 -12.27 -3.46 51.95
C ILE A 84 -12.28 -2.51 53.16
N THR A 85 -11.96 -1.23 52.95
CA THR A 85 -12.00 -0.22 54.01
C THR A 85 -13.41 -0.11 54.62
N SER A 86 -14.45 -0.13 53.80
CA SER A 86 -15.85 -0.13 54.25
C SER A 86 -16.19 -1.37 55.09
N LEU A 87 -15.75 -2.56 54.63
CA LEU A 87 -15.94 -3.83 55.35
C LEU A 87 -15.30 -3.78 56.75
N LEU A 88 -14.10 -3.20 56.86
CA LEU A 88 -13.33 -3.12 58.10
C LEU A 88 -13.76 -1.98 59.04
N SER A 89 -14.34 -0.91 58.49
CA SER A 89 -14.76 0.29 59.25
C SER A 89 -15.77 0.03 60.37
N GLY A 90 -16.44 -1.13 60.35
CA GLY A 90 -17.36 -1.56 61.40
C GLY A 90 -16.71 -1.86 62.77
N GLY A 91 -15.38 -1.77 62.88
CA GLY A 91 -14.65 -2.02 64.13
C GLY A 91 -14.73 -3.48 64.61
N ARG A 92 -15.11 -4.40 63.71
CA ARG A 92 -15.27 -5.82 64.01
C ARG A 92 -13.97 -6.55 63.72
N THR A 93 -13.49 -7.30 64.70
CA THR A 93 -12.32 -8.19 64.56
C THR A 93 -12.70 -9.59 64.08
N SER A 94 -14.00 -9.87 63.90
CA SER A 94 -14.48 -11.14 63.39
C SER A 94 -15.73 -10.94 62.53
N PHE A 95 -15.77 -11.66 61.42
CA PHE A 95 -16.91 -11.71 60.51
C PHE A 95 -17.59 -13.08 60.61
N THR A 96 -18.86 -13.16 60.21
CA THR A 96 -19.51 -14.45 59.95
C THR A 96 -19.67 -14.63 58.45
N SER A 97 -19.74 -15.87 57.96
CA SER A 97 -20.01 -16.15 56.54
C SER A 97 -21.27 -15.45 56.03
N GLN A 98 -22.30 -15.34 56.86
CA GLN A 98 -23.52 -14.60 56.51
C GLN A 98 -23.24 -13.10 56.32
N GLN A 99 -22.45 -12.48 57.21
CA GLN A 99 -22.11 -11.06 57.07
C GLN A 99 -21.29 -10.77 55.81
N LEU A 100 -20.38 -11.67 55.46
CA LEU A 100 -19.61 -11.57 54.22
C LEU A 100 -20.50 -11.76 52.99
N ALA A 101 -21.47 -12.69 53.03
CA ALA A 101 -22.45 -12.88 51.97
C ALA A 101 -23.37 -11.67 51.82
N ASP A 102 -23.89 -11.13 52.93
CA ASP A 102 -24.72 -9.90 52.95
C ASP A 102 -23.93 -8.67 52.48
N PHE A 103 -22.61 -8.63 52.73
CA PHE A 103 -21.74 -7.59 52.20
C PHE A 103 -21.55 -7.76 50.69
N ALA A 104 -21.29 -8.98 50.23
CA ALA A 104 -21.12 -9.27 48.81
C ALA A 104 -22.38 -8.90 48.01
N ASP A 105 -23.56 -9.33 48.47
CA ASP A 105 -24.85 -9.07 47.83
C ASP A 105 -25.15 -7.56 47.72
N ARG A 106 -24.93 -6.81 48.82
CA ARG A 106 -25.15 -5.34 48.84
C ARG A 106 -24.23 -4.56 47.91
N HIS A 107 -23.07 -5.10 47.56
CA HIS A 107 -22.05 -4.44 46.75
C HIS A 107 -21.89 -5.03 45.35
N ASP A 108 -22.82 -5.91 44.94
CA ASP A 108 -22.79 -6.61 43.65
C ASP A 108 -21.46 -7.33 43.42
N LEU A 109 -21.03 -8.07 44.45
CA LEU A 109 -19.84 -8.91 44.44
C LEU A 109 -20.27 -10.38 44.35
N GLU A 110 -19.44 -11.20 43.71
CA GLU A 110 -19.63 -12.65 43.68
C GLU A 110 -19.38 -13.24 45.08
N GLY A 111 -18.35 -12.74 45.77
CA GLY A 111 -18.06 -13.16 47.13
C GLY A 111 -16.91 -12.39 47.78
N VAL A 112 -16.75 -12.60 49.08
CA VAL A 112 -15.64 -12.10 49.89
C VAL A 112 -15.05 -13.25 50.69
N TYR A 113 -13.73 -13.38 50.64
CA TYR A 113 -12.97 -14.45 51.28
C TYR A 113 -11.86 -13.86 52.14
N ILE A 114 -11.54 -14.53 53.25
CA ILE A 114 -10.49 -14.14 54.19
C ILE A 114 -9.53 -15.32 54.32
N PHE A 115 -8.25 -15.03 54.10
CA PHE A 115 -7.15 -15.98 54.26
C PHE A 115 -6.21 -15.53 55.37
N GLY A 116 -5.62 -16.49 56.07
CA GLY A 116 -4.54 -16.23 57.02
C GLY A 116 -3.22 -15.95 56.33
N THR A 117 -2.26 -15.43 57.10
CA THR A 117 -0.85 -15.25 56.68
C THR A 117 -0.13 -16.55 56.32
N ASP A 118 -0.66 -17.71 56.72
CA ASP A 118 -0.19 -19.03 56.33
C ASP A 118 -0.85 -19.52 55.03
N SER A 119 -1.60 -18.66 54.32
CA SER A 119 -2.44 -18.96 53.16
C SER A 119 -3.60 -19.92 53.41
N SER A 120 -3.89 -20.25 54.68
CA SER A 120 -5.06 -21.05 55.02
C SER A 120 -6.34 -20.25 54.78
N PHE A 121 -7.37 -20.91 54.25
CA PHE A 121 -8.68 -20.31 54.10
C PHE A 121 -9.36 -20.25 55.47
N ILE A 122 -9.66 -19.04 55.96
CA ILE A 122 -10.31 -18.83 57.26
C ILE A 122 -11.82 -18.89 57.08
N MET A 123 -12.37 -18.06 56.20
CA MET A 123 -13.80 -17.99 55.93
C MET A 123 -14.12 -17.24 54.64
N GLY A 124 -15.37 -17.37 54.21
CA GLY A 124 -15.92 -16.55 53.13
C GLY A 124 -17.44 -16.49 53.17
N GLY A 125 -17.98 -15.59 52.36
CA GLY A 125 -19.40 -15.47 52.06
C GLY A 125 -19.59 -15.09 50.60
N SER A 126 -20.57 -15.70 49.95
CA SER A 126 -20.86 -15.53 48.53
C SER A 126 -22.29 -15.06 48.35
N ALA A 127 -22.51 -14.06 47.49
CA ALA A 127 -23.85 -13.59 47.15
C ALA A 127 -24.59 -14.61 46.26
N ARG A 128 -23.85 -15.33 45.41
CA ARG A 128 -24.37 -16.46 44.64
C ARG A 128 -24.22 -17.73 45.49
N ASN A 129 -25.34 -18.33 45.89
CA ASN A 129 -25.49 -19.35 46.95
C ASN A 129 -24.64 -20.65 46.87
N ASP A 130 -23.68 -20.75 45.96
CA ASP A 130 -22.94 -21.98 45.67
C ASP A 130 -21.43 -21.87 45.88
N MET A 131 -20.87 -20.67 46.06
CA MET A 131 -19.41 -20.47 46.14
C MET A 131 -18.91 -20.34 47.58
N THR A 132 -18.85 -21.48 48.29
CA THR A 132 -18.40 -21.51 49.70
C THR A 132 -16.89 -21.35 49.87
N GLN A 133 -16.10 -21.64 48.82
CA GLN A 133 -14.66 -21.46 48.78
C GLN A 133 -14.23 -20.91 47.42
N PRO A 134 -13.16 -20.08 47.37
CA PRO A 134 -12.62 -19.60 46.11
C PRO A 134 -11.86 -20.72 45.36
N PRO A 135 -11.68 -20.60 44.03
CA PRO A 135 -10.86 -21.53 43.25
C PRO A 135 -9.45 -21.71 43.80
N SER A 136 -8.87 -22.90 43.58
CA SER A 136 -7.53 -23.24 44.09
C SER A 136 -6.42 -22.36 43.50
N THR A 137 -6.62 -21.85 42.29
CA THR A 137 -5.80 -20.85 41.60
C THR A 137 -5.66 -19.57 42.43
N VAL A 138 -6.76 -19.05 42.98
CA VAL A 138 -6.78 -17.86 43.85
C VAL A 138 -5.91 -18.06 45.08
N ARG A 139 -5.92 -19.25 45.69
CA ARG A 139 -5.02 -19.58 46.81
C ARG A 139 -3.54 -19.50 46.40
N GLY A 140 -3.19 -19.94 45.19
CA GLY A 140 -1.83 -19.79 44.65
C GLY A 140 -1.41 -18.31 44.53
N HIS A 141 -2.35 -17.43 44.16
CA HIS A 141 -2.10 -15.99 44.12
C HIS A 141 -1.97 -15.36 45.51
N VAL A 142 -2.74 -15.83 46.51
CA VAL A 142 -2.55 -15.43 47.92
C VAL A 142 -1.14 -15.79 48.40
N VAL A 143 -0.67 -17.00 48.13
CA VAL A 143 0.71 -17.43 48.48
C VAL A 143 1.75 -16.53 47.82
N THR A 144 1.55 -16.22 46.53
CA THR A 144 2.47 -15.35 45.77
C THR A 144 2.50 -13.93 46.32
N LEU A 145 1.34 -13.38 46.69
CA LEU A 145 1.19 -12.05 47.27
C LEU A 145 1.88 -11.98 48.64
N LEU A 146 1.66 -12.97 49.51
CA LEU A 146 2.29 -13.06 50.82
C LEU A 146 3.81 -13.24 50.74
N ALA A 147 4.32 -13.86 49.68
CA ALA A 147 5.76 -13.98 49.41
C ALA A 147 6.40 -12.66 48.92
N SER A 148 5.60 -11.67 48.52
CA SER A 148 6.04 -10.42 47.90
C SER A 148 5.56 -9.20 48.71
N PRO A 149 6.09 -8.96 49.91
CA PRO A 149 5.56 -7.95 50.85
C PRO A 149 5.62 -6.51 50.32
N ASP A 150 6.43 -6.23 49.31
CA ASP A 150 6.54 -4.91 48.68
C ASP A 150 5.31 -4.54 47.83
N VAL A 151 4.45 -5.51 47.52
CA VAL A 151 3.23 -5.32 46.72
C VAL A 151 2.03 -5.66 47.61
N PRO A 152 1.27 -4.66 48.11
CA PRO A 152 0.24 -4.90 49.12
C PRO A 152 -1.05 -5.48 48.53
N TYR A 153 -1.19 -5.53 47.20
CA TYR A 153 -2.37 -6.04 46.53
C TYR A 153 -2.05 -6.79 45.23
N ALA A 154 -2.92 -7.71 44.83
CA ALA A 154 -2.90 -8.35 43.53
C ALA A 154 -4.29 -8.34 42.90
N MET A 155 -4.35 -8.28 41.57
CA MET A 155 -5.58 -8.36 40.81
C MET A 155 -5.44 -9.46 39.77
N VAL A 156 -6.36 -10.43 39.82
CA VAL A 156 -6.30 -11.63 38.99
C VAL A 156 -7.65 -11.83 38.34
N ILE A 157 -7.67 -12.28 37.09
CA ILE A 157 -8.88 -12.74 36.43
C ILE A 157 -8.76 -14.24 36.26
N ASP A 158 -9.78 -14.96 36.67
CA ASP A 158 -9.91 -16.40 36.45
C ASP A 158 -11.27 -16.72 35.84
N GLU A 159 -11.38 -17.84 35.15
CA GLU A 159 -12.65 -18.31 34.61
C GLU A 159 -13.34 -19.17 35.68
N ASP A 160 -14.58 -18.84 36.04
CA ASP A 160 -15.34 -19.67 36.97
C ASP A 160 -15.66 -21.00 36.27
N GLU A 161 -15.08 -22.10 36.74
CA GLU A 161 -15.23 -23.45 36.18
C GLU A 161 -16.70 -23.88 36.02
N ARG A 162 -17.63 -23.28 36.79
CA ARG A 162 -19.05 -23.64 36.77
C ARG A 162 -19.83 -22.89 35.70
N THR A 163 -19.56 -21.60 35.54
CA THR A 163 -20.32 -20.71 34.65
C THR A 163 -19.61 -20.44 33.33
N GLY A 164 -18.29 -20.61 33.28
CA GLY A 164 -17.42 -20.13 32.19
C GLY A 164 -17.31 -18.61 32.13
N GLU A 165 -17.84 -17.89 33.12
CA GLU A 165 -17.77 -16.43 33.16
C GLU A 165 -16.46 -15.98 33.82
N PRO A 166 -15.83 -14.91 33.32
CA PRO A 166 -14.62 -14.39 33.95
C PRO A 166 -14.98 -13.70 35.27
N VAL A 167 -14.27 -14.06 36.34
CA VAL A 167 -14.38 -13.46 37.68
C VAL A 167 -13.05 -12.78 38.01
N GLN A 168 -13.15 -11.56 38.50
CA GLN A 168 -12.00 -10.75 38.93
C GLN A 168 -11.85 -10.91 40.44
N TYR A 169 -10.68 -11.36 40.85
CA TYR A 169 -10.26 -11.48 42.24
C TYR A 169 -9.31 -10.34 42.57
N TYR A 170 -9.69 -9.53 43.55
CA TYR A 170 -8.84 -8.51 44.14
C TYR A 170 -8.38 -8.98 45.51
N LEU A 171 -7.07 -9.09 45.71
CA LEU A 171 -6.43 -9.56 46.92
C LEU A 171 -5.69 -8.40 47.56
N GLU A 172 -5.89 -8.14 48.85
CA GLU A 172 -5.16 -7.10 49.59
C GLU A 172 -4.69 -7.64 50.95
N ILE A 173 -3.44 -7.39 51.29
CA ILE A 173 -2.88 -7.73 52.61
C ILE A 173 -3.33 -6.65 53.60
N GLU A 174 -4.18 -7.02 54.55
CA GLU A 174 -4.60 -6.12 55.61
C GLU A 174 -3.62 -6.22 56.78
N GLY A 175 -2.73 -5.23 56.88
CA GLY A 175 -1.65 -5.21 57.85
C GLY A 175 -2.11 -5.18 59.31
N SER A 176 -3.30 -4.64 59.61
CA SER A 176 -3.82 -4.60 60.97
C SER A 176 -4.35 -5.95 61.48
N LEU A 177 -4.79 -6.82 60.57
CA LEU A 177 -5.36 -8.13 60.89
C LEU A 177 -4.37 -9.28 60.67
N GLY A 178 -3.35 -9.08 59.84
CA GLY A 178 -2.47 -10.18 59.42
C GLY A 178 -3.23 -11.20 58.57
N GLU A 179 -4.17 -10.71 57.76
CA GLU A 179 -5.05 -11.49 56.90
C GLU A 179 -4.98 -10.96 55.47
N VAL A 180 -5.31 -11.81 54.49
CA VAL A 180 -5.50 -11.43 53.10
C VAL A 180 -6.99 -11.45 52.81
N ILE A 181 -7.53 -10.29 52.46
CA ILE A 181 -8.93 -10.15 52.07
C ILE A 181 -9.00 -10.27 50.55
N VAL A 182 -9.90 -11.13 50.08
CA VAL A 182 -10.11 -11.39 48.66
C VAL A 182 -11.55 -11.04 48.30
N ILE A 183 -11.72 -10.08 47.40
CA ILE A 183 -12.99 -9.72 46.80
C ILE A 183 -13.10 -10.42 45.45
N ALA A 184 -14.19 -11.16 45.22
CA ALA A 184 -14.55 -11.70 43.92
C ALA A 184 -15.68 -10.87 43.32
N ALA A 185 -15.53 -10.41 42.08
CA ALA A 185 -16.53 -9.64 41.36
C ALA A 185 -16.63 -10.11 39.91
N GLY A 186 -17.83 -10.01 39.33
CA GLY A 186 -18.03 -10.34 37.92
C GLY A 186 -17.13 -9.47 37.03
N ALA A 187 -16.31 -10.10 36.19
CA ALA A 187 -15.37 -9.40 35.32
C ALA A 187 -15.91 -9.22 33.91
N GLY A 188 -17.17 -9.58 33.62
CA GLY A 188 -17.73 -9.54 32.27
C GLY A 188 -17.52 -8.20 31.57
N THR A 189 -18.00 -7.10 32.17
CA THR A 189 -17.87 -5.74 31.62
C THR A 189 -16.42 -5.29 31.50
N TYR A 190 -15.57 -5.60 32.49
CA TYR A 190 -14.15 -5.21 32.47
C TYR A 190 -13.37 -6.01 31.43
N SER A 191 -13.58 -7.32 31.35
CA SER A 191 -12.99 -8.21 30.34
C SER A 191 -13.45 -7.82 28.93
N GLU A 192 -14.73 -7.51 28.73
CA GLU A 192 -15.23 -6.99 27.45
C GLU A 192 -14.61 -5.64 27.10
N ALA A 193 -14.50 -4.73 28.08
CA ALA A 193 -13.80 -3.46 27.88
C ALA A 193 -12.34 -3.68 27.48
N LEU A 194 -11.59 -4.57 28.14
CA LEU A 194 -10.22 -4.91 27.74
C LEU A 194 -10.15 -5.58 26.37
N ARG A 195 -11.11 -6.45 26.03
CA ARG A 195 -11.17 -7.11 24.72
C ARG A 195 -11.51 -6.15 23.58
N THR A 196 -12.17 -5.04 23.85
CA THR A 196 -12.60 -4.06 22.83
C THR A 196 -11.73 -2.81 22.78
N THR A 197 -11.07 -2.46 23.88
CA THR A 197 -10.19 -1.28 24.00
C THR A 197 -8.71 -1.64 24.09
N GLY A 198 -8.39 -2.91 24.32
CA GLY A 198 -7.02 -3.39 24.47
C GLY A 198 -6.20 -3.26 23.18
N ILE A 199 -4.89 -3.08 23.36
CA ILE A 199 -3.94 -2.91 22.27
C ILE A 199 -3.93 -4.10 21.29
N GLY A 200 -4.12 -5.32 21.79
CA GLY A 200 -4.21 -6.52 20.96
C GLY A 200 -5.40 -6.47 20.00
N TYR A 201 -6.55 -5.97 20.45
CA TYR A 201 -7.73 -5.78 19.61
C TYR A 201 -7.50 -4.69 18.55
N LEU A 202 -6.92 -3.55 18.95
CA LEU A 202 -6.55 -2.50 18.01
C LEU A 202 -5.61 -3.04 16.92
N ALA A 203 -4.56 -3.76 17.30
CA ALA A 203 -3.61 -4.37 16.38
C ALA A 203 -4.28 -5.40 15.46
N GLN A 204 -5.12 -6.29 15.99
CA GLN A 204 -5.87 -7.25 15.17
C GLN A 204 -6.83 -6.56 14.19
N ARG A 205 -7.55 -5.54 14.64
CA ARG A 205 -8.49 -4.79 13.80
C ARG A 205 -7.76 -4.05 12.67
N MET A 206 -6.62 -3.44 12.98
CA MET A 206 -5.79 -2.74 11.99
C MET A 206 -5.11 -3.71 11.01
N ALA A 207 -4.71 -4.88 11.47
CA ALA A 207 -4.14 -5.94 10.64
C ALA A 207 -5.15 -6.63 9.70
N ARG A 208 -6.46 -6.33 9.82
CA ARG A 208 -7.46 -6.77 8.83
C ARG A 208 -7.42 -5.95 7.54
N SER A 209 -6.68 -4.84 7.51
CA SER A 209 -6.40 -4.12 6.26
C SER A 209 -5.63 -5.05 5.31
N PRO A 210 -6.04 -5.20 4.04
CA PRO A 210 -5.39 -6.10 3.09
C PRO A 210 -3.91 -5.76 2.84
N ASP A 211 -3.52 -4.51 3.10
CA ASP A 211 -2.14 -4.04 2.94
C ASP A 211 -1.26 -4.30 4.17
N VAL A 212 -1.82 -4.80 5.29
CA VAL A 212 -1.08 -5.05 6.55
C VAL A 212 -0.97 -6.55 6.79
N GLN A 213 0.26 -7.06 6.77
CA GLN A 213 0.57 -8.49 6.99
C GLN A 213 0.72 -8.83 8.47
N TYR A 214 1.33 -7.94 9.26
CA TYR A 214 1.44 -8.11 10.71
C TYR A 214 1.64 -6.78 11.43
N ILE A 215 1.25 -6.79 12.70
CA ILE A 215 1.56 -5.76 13.69
C ILE A 215 2.10 -6.48 14.92
N ILE A 216 3.28 -6.08 15.37
CA ILE A 216 3.99 -6.72 16.50
C ILE A 216 4.55 -5.64 17.41
N TYR A 217 4.35 -5.81 18.71
CA TYR A 217 5.11 -5.07 19.71
C TYR A 217 6.05 -6.01 20.44
N GLN A 218 7.34 -5.69 20.38
CA GLN A 218 8.41 -6.51 20.93
C GLN A 218 9.25 -5.67 21.89
N THR A 219 9.62 -6.25 23.03
CA THR A 219 10.56 -5.73 24.01
C THR A 219 11.78 -6.66 24.07
N ALA A 220 12.78 -6.31 24.88
CA ALA A 220 13.93 -7.20 25.13
C ALA A 220 13.51 -8.54 25.76
N ASP A 221 12.42 -8.54 26.54
CA ASP A 221 11.90 -9.74 27.22
C ASP A 221 11.08 -10.64 26.27
N GLY A 222 10.71 -10.13 25.09
CA GLY A 222 9.95 -10.89 24.09
C GLY A 222 8.80 -10.10 23.46
N ILE A 223 7.89 -10.84 22.82
CA ILE A 223 6.73 -10.27 22.11
C ILE A 223 5.61 -10.00 23.13
N ILE A 224 5.20 -8.74 23.24
CA ILE A 224 4.10 -8.32 24.13
C ILE A 224 2.75 -8.63 23.48
N PHE A 225 2.60 -8.32 22.19
CA PHE A 225 1.44 -8.75 21.40
C PHE A 225 1.81 -8.87 19.93
N SER A 226 1.00 -9.66 19.22
CA SER A 226 1.10 -9.83 17.78
C SER A 226 -0.31 -9.97 17.20
N SER A 227 -0.57 -9.33 16.05
CA SER A 227 -1.86 -9.43 15.35
C SER A 227 -2.06 -10.79 14.66
N THR A 228 -0.98 -11.53 14.43
CA THR A 228 -0.93 -12.85 13.80
C THR A 228 0.12 -13.70 14.52
N ASP A 229 0.27 -14.97 14.16
CA ASP A 229 1.37 -15.77 14.71
C ASP A 229 2.72 -15.20 14.22
N PRO A 230 3.61 -14.74 15.13
CA PRO A 230 4.86 -14.10 14.74
C PRO A 230 5.83 -15.04 14.03
N GLY A 231 5.70 -16.37 14.20
CA GLY A 231 6.67 -17.33 13.66
C GLY A 231 8.10 -17.09 14.18
N LYS A 232 9.09 -17.26 13.30
CA LYS A 232 10.52 -17.07 13.65
C LYS A 232 10.94 -15.63 13.38
N LEU A 233 10.79 -14.76 14.39
CA LEU A 233 11.33 -13.40 14.33
C LEU A 233 12.66 -13.30 15.07
N LEU A 234 13.53 -12.44 14.56
CA LEU A 234 14.76 -12.09 15.24
C LEU A 234 14.44 -11.30 16.52
N ALA A 235 15.21 -11.59 17.57
CA ALA A 235 15.25 -10.78 18.78
C ALA A 235 15.78 -9.38 18.44
N ILE A 236 15.43 -8.37 19.24
CA ILE A 236 15.88 -6.99 19.01
C ILE A 236 17.42 -6.94 19.04
N GLU A 237 18.03 -7.71 19.94
CA GLU A 237 19.47 -7.75 20.20
C GLU A 237 20.26 -8.33 19.03
N SER A 238 19.66 -9.26 18.27
CA SER A 238 20.32 -9.95 17.16
C SER A 238 20.13 -9.27 15.82
N ASP A 239 19.29 -8.23 15.73
CA ASP A 239 18.99 -7.51 14.49
C ASP A 239 19.50 -6.04 14.55
N PRO A 240 20.59 -5.70 13.84
CA PRO A 240 21.14 -4.34 13.84
C PRO A 240 20.11 -3.27 13.47
N PHE A 241 19.20 -3.56 12.54
CA PHE A 241 18.17 -2.61 12.13
C PHE A 241 17.18 -2.31 13.25
N LEU A 242 16.79 -3.31 14.05
CA LEU A 242 15.90 -3.10 15.19
C LEU A 242 16.59 -2.33 16.31
N ARG A 243 17.89 -2.57 16.54
CA ARG A 243 18.70 -1.80 17.49
C ARG A 243 18.82 -0.34 17.09
N ASP A 244 19.05 -0.07 15.81
CA ASP A 244 19.14 1.29 15.29
C ASP A 244 17.78 2.00 15.40
N ALA A 245 16.69 1.30 15.06
CA ALA A 245 15.33 1.83 15.18
C ALA A 245 14.92 2.12 16.64
N LEU A 246 15.42 1.34 17.60
CA LEU A 246 15.17 1.58 19.03
C LEU A 246 15.73 2.92 19.53
N ASN A 247 16.85 3.36 18.94
CA ASN A 247 17.54 4.61 19.27
C ASN A 247 17.02 5.82 18.48
N GLN A 248 16.04 5.64 17.59
CA GLN A 248 15.48 6.70 16.76
C GLN A 248 14.01 6.95 17.12
N ASP A 249 13.59 8.22 17.13
CA ASP A 249 12.18 8.60 17.32
C ASP A 249 11.38 8.55 16.00
N SER A 250 12.08 8.44 14.86
CA SER A 250 11.49 8.31 13.54
C SER A 250 11.16 6.85 13.20
N VAL A 251 10.16 6.68 12.33
CA VAL A 251 9.83 5.37 11.76
C VAL A 251 10.90 4.97 10.73
N SER A 252 11.64 3.91 11.04
CA SER A 252 12.57 3.26 10.12
C SER A 252 11.85 2.25 9.23
N SER A 253 12.39 1.96 8.05
CA SER A 253 11.77 0.99 7.12
C SER A 253 12.81 0.13 6.42
N ARG A 254 12.49 -1.14 6.16
CA ARG A 254 13.26 -2.04 5.30
C ARG A 254 12.34 -3.00 4.55
N ILE A 255 12.85 -3.62 3.49
CA ILE A 255 12.19 -4.77 2.86
C ILE A 255 12.75 -6.02 3.51
N THR A 256 11.88 -6.89 4.00
CA THR A 256 12.25 -8.18 4.59
C THR A 256 11.29 -9.27 4.10
N GLU A 257 11.58 -10.51 4.47
CA GLU A 257 10.73 -11.67 4.19
C GLU A 257 9.94 -12.03 5.45
N PHE A 258 8.64 -12.24 5.30
CA PHE A 258 7.76 -12.73 6.35
C PHE A 258 6.87 -13.83 5.77
N ARG A 259 7.03 -15.05 6.29
CA ARG A 259 6.29 -16.25 5.84
C ARG A 259 6.42 -16.56 4.34
N GLY A 260 7.56 -16.23 3.72
CA GLY A 260 7.81 -16.45 2.29
C GLY A 260 7.51 -15.24 1.42
N ASP A 261 6.81 -14.23 1.96
CA ASP A 261 6.41 -13.04 1.21
C ASP A 261 7.31 -11.85 1.52
N LYS A 262 7.59 -11.03 0.50
CA LYS A 262 8.33 -9.78 0.68
C LYS A 262 7.41 -8.71 1.23
N VAL A 263 7.78 -8.16 2.38
CA VAL A 263 7.02 -7.13 3.08
C VAL A 263 7.87 -5.88 3.28
N LEU A 264 7.23 -4.72 3.25
CA LEU A 264 7.81 -3.48 3.75
C LEU A 264 7.61 -3.46 5.27
N GLU A 265 8.67 -3.74 6.02
CA GLU A 265 8.66 -3.64 7.48
C GLU A 265 8.97 -2.21 7.90
N LEU A 266 8.05 -1.62 8.67
CA LEU A 266 8.18 -0.31 9.31
C LEU A 266 8.35 -0.52 10.80
N VAL A 267 9.31 0.16 11.40
CA VAL A 267 9.66 -0.01 12.81
C VAL A 267 9.78 1.35 13.49
N LYS A 268 9.12 1.50 14.64
CA LYS A 268 9.19 2.68 15.49
C LYS A 268 9.56 2.26 16.91
N SER A 269 10.46 3.02 17.55
CA SER A 269 10.66 2.91 19.00
C SER A 269 9.33 3.18 19.72
N PHE A 270 8.97 2.33 20.67
CA PHE A 270 7.69 2.41 21.38
C PHE A 270 7.87 2.06 22.86
N ALA A 271 7.45 2.98 23.72
CA ALA A 271 7.56 2.88 25.16
C ALA A 271 6.24 3.28 25.81
N THR A 272 5.88 2.60 26.89
CA THR A 272 4.75 2.93 27.75
C THR A 272 5.17 2.91 29.21
N PRO A 273 4.36 3.44 30.15
CA PRO A 273 4.66 3.34 31.57
C PRO A 273 4.86 1.89 32.05
N GLN A 274 4.13 0.94 31.45
CA GLN A 274 4.22 -0.49 31.74
C GLN A 274 5.43 -1.16 31.06
N TYR A 275 5.79 -0.71 29.86
CA TYR A 275 6.85 -1.32 29.05
C TYR A 275 7.87 -0.25 28.64
N ARG A 276 8.99 -0.19 29.36
CA ARG A 276 9.93 0.95 29.27
C ARG A 276 10.54 1.16 27.89
N VAL A 277 10.87 0.09 27.16
CA VAL A 277 11.57 0.18 25.87
C VAL A 277 11.17 -1.03 25.01
N GLY A 278 10.76 -0.76 23.77
CA GLY A 278 10.49 -1.78 22.77
C GLY A 278 10.35 -1.19 21.37
N VAL A 279 10.00 -2.04 20.41
CA VAL A 279 9.78 -1.68 19.02
C VAL A 279 8.39 -2.10 18.56
N LEU A 280 7.66 -1.18 17.94
CA LEU A 280 6.45 -1.47 17.20
C LEU A 280 6.81 -1.73 15.74
N ARG A 281 6.51 -2.94 15.27
CA ARG A 281 6.81 -3.43 13.92
C ARG A 281 5.51 -3.58 13.14
N VAL A 282 5.46 -3.03 11.95
CA VAL A 282 4.34 -3.15 11.01
C VAL A 282 4.87 -3.69 9.70
N GLY A 283 4.43 -4.89 9.31
CA GLY A 283 4.72 -5.45 8.00
C GLY A 283 3.61 -5.08 7.03
N MET A 284 3.92 -4.34 5.97
CA MET A 284 2.99 -4.04 4.89
C MET A 284 3.26 -4.92 3.67
N SER A 285 2.19 -5.38 3.00
CA SER A 285 2.32 -6.11 1.75
C SER A 285 2.88 -5.20 0.65
N LEU A 286 3.76 -5.75 -0.18
CA LEU A 286 4.22 -5.10 -1.41
C LEU A 286 3.36 -5.46 -2.64
N ASP A 287 2.34 -6.31 -2.49
CA ASP A 287 1.52 -6.79 -3.61
C ASP A 287 0.79 -5.67 -4.32
N SER A 288 0.11 -4.80 -3.55
CA SER A 288 -0.57 -3.61 -4.06
C SER A 288 0.40 -2.69 -4.80
N TYR A 289 1.61 -2.50 -4.27
CA TYR A 289 2.67 -1.73 -4.93
C TYR A 289 3.11 -2.36 -6.25
N TYR A 290 3.35 -3.68 -6.28
CA TYR A 290 3.76 -4.36 -7.50
C TYR A 290 2.66 -4.41 -8.56
N ALA A 291 1.39 -4.53 -8.15
CA ALA A 291 0.25 -4.48 -9.05
C ALA A 291 0.13 -3.10 -9.73
N VAL A 292 0.21 -2.03 -8.93
CA VAL A 292 0.16 -0.65 -9.44
C VAL A 292 1.38 -0.35 -10.32
N SER A 293 2.58 -0.71 -9.87
CA SER A 293 3.81 -0.52 -10.63
C SER A 293 3.77 -1.25 -11.97
N ARG A 294 3.27 -2.49 -12.02
CA ARG A 294 3.19 -3.28 -13.26
C ARG A 294 2.19 -2.67 -14.24
N ALA A 295 1.05 -2.17 -13.75
CA ALA A 295 0.08 -1.48 -14.60
C ALA A 295 0.68 -0.21 -15.22
N PHE A 296 1.41 0.58 -14.42
CA PHE A 296 2.10 1.77 -14.89
C PHE A 296 3.20 1.45 -15.92
N ASP A 297 4.01 0.43 -15.66
CA ASP A 297 5.03 -0.05 -16.61
C ASP A 297 4.39 -0.38 -17.97
N TRP A 298 3.24 -1.06 -17.95
CA TRP A 298 2.53 -1.44 -19.16
C TRP A 298 1.95 -0.23 -19.91
N GLN A 299 1.39 0.73 -19.19
CA GLN A 299 0.93 2.00 -19.77
C GLN A 299 2.08 2.76 -20.45
N MET A 300 3.23 2.85 -19.81
CA MET A 300 4.43 3.51 -20.36
C MET A 300 4.94 2.78 -21.61
N VAL A 301 4.94 1.45 -21.61
CA VAL A 301 5.31 0.66 -22.80
C VAL A 301 4.35 0.90 -23.96
N ILE A 302 3.03 0.88 -23.72
CA ILE A 302 2.01 1.15 -24.75
C ILE A 302 2.15 2.58 -25.30
N LEU A 303 2.31 3.57 -24.42
CA LEU A 303 2.51 4.97 -24.81
C LEU A 303 3.77 5.11 -25.68
N SER A 304 4.87 4.48 -25.28
CA SER A 304 6.12 4.51 -26.04
C SER A 304 5.98 3.83 -27.41
N ALA A 305 5.35 2.66 -27.46
CA ALA A 305 5.09 1.94 -28.70
C ALA A 305 4.19 2.74 -29.66
N SER A 306 3.14 3.40 -29.15
CA SER A 306 2.27 4.25 -29.96
C SER A 306 3.00 5.49 -30.50
N LEU A 307 3.87 6.11 -29.70
CA LEU A 307 4.69 7.24 -30.14
C LEU A 307 5.68 6.83 -31.24
N ILE A 308 6.35 5.68 -31.09
CA ILE A 308 7.23 5.12 -32.13
C ILE A 308 6.43 4.81 -33.39
N GLY A 309 5.24 4.20 -33.26
CA GLY A 309 4.34 3.93 -34.38
C GLY A 309 3.94 5.19 -35.15
N LEU A 310 3.65 6.28 -34.44
CA LEU A 310 3.34 7.58 -35.03
C LEU A 310 4.54 8.15 -35.81
N VAL A 311 5.75 8.07 -35.26
CA VAL A 311 6.98 8.50 -35.93
C VAL A 311 7.19 7.71 -37.23
N VAL A 312 6.97 6.40 -37.21
CA VAL A 312 7.06 5.54 -38.40
C VAL A 312 5.99 5.89 -39.43
N LEU A 313 4.75 6.16 -39.02
CA LEU A 313 3.68 6.58 -39.94
C LEU A 313 4.00 7.91 -40.63
N ILE A 314 4.47 8.90 -39.87
CA ILE A 314 4.90 10.20 -40.42
C ILE A 314 6.04 9.99 -41.43
N LEU A 315 6.96 9.08 -41.16
CA LEU A 315 8.04 8.72 -42.06
C LEU A 315 7.53 8.09 -43.36
N LEU A 316 6.68 7.07 -43.27
CA LEU A 316 6.11 6.41 -44.45
C LEU A 316 5.33 7.41 -45.30
N TYR A 317 4.56 8.28 -44.65
CA TYR A 317 3.82 9.35 -45.32
C TYR A 317 4.74 10.33 -46.06
N THR A 318 5.80 10.83 -45.40
CA THR A 318 6.74 11.77 -46.02
C THR A 318 7.52 11.13 -47.17
N ARG A 319 7.95 9.88 -47.03
CA ARG A 319 8.61 9.11 -48.11
C ARG A 319 7.67 8.90 -49.30
N SER A 320 6.43 8.48 -49.05
CA SER A 320 5.42 8.29 -50.10
C SER A 320 5.12 9.57 -50.86
N ARG A 321 4.96 10.70 -50.15
CA ARG A 321 4.69 12.01 -50.76
C ARG A 321 5.85 12.47 -51.66
N ARG A 322 7.11 12.25 -51.23
CA ARG A 322 8.30 12.56 -52.03
C ARG A 322 8.40 11.69 -53.28
N HIS A 323 8.22 10.38 -53.14
CA HIS A 323 8.25 9.46 -54.27
C HIS A 323 7.21 9.84 -55.33
N ARG A 324 5.99 10.22 -54.91
CA ARG A 324 4.97 10.75 -55.83
C ARG A 324 5.42 12.02 -56.57
N HIS A 325 6.20 12.89 -55.96
CA HIS A 325 6.73 14.10 -56.61
C HIS A 325 7.84 13.77 -57.61
N GLU A 326 8.71 12.81 -57.30
CA GLU A 326 9.74 12.31 -58.22
C GLU A 326 9.11 11.64 -59.44
N LEU A 327 8.13 10.74 -59.24
CA LEU A 327 7.34 10.15 -60.32
C LEU A 327 6.68 11.19 -61.21
N LYS A 328 6.06 12.23 -60.64
CA LYS A 328 5.46 13.31 -61.43
C LYS A 328 6.52 14.05 -62.27
N ARG A 329 7.73 14.24 -61.75
CA ARG A 329 8.83 14.88 -62.49
C ARG A 329 9.35 13.99 -63.61
N GLU A 330 9.50 12.69 -63.37
CA GLU A 330 9.93 11.74 -64.39
C GLU A 330 8.90 11.60 -65.51
N VAL A 331 7.62 11.43 -65.16
CA VAL A 331 6.51 11.42 -66.13
C VAL A 331 6.48 12.72 -66.93
N SER A 332 6.66 13.87 -66.27
CA SER A 332 6.72 15.16 -66.97
C SER A 332 7.92 15.29 -67.91
N ARG A 333 9.09 14.73 -67.56
CA ARG A 333 10.27 14.70 -68.43
C ARG A 333 10.06 13.77 -69.61
N ILE A 334 9.52 12.58 -69.38
CA ILE A 334 9.20 11.61 -70.44
C ILE A 334 8.21 12.26 -71.40
N LYS A 335 7.14 12.88 -70.89
CA LYS A 335 6.18 13.59 -71.73
C LYS A 335 6.85 14.67 -72.58
N SER A 336 7.68 15.52 -71.97
CA SER A 336 8.41 16.56 -72.71
C SER A 336 9.39 16.01 -73.75
N LEU A 337 10.09 14.90 -73.46
CA LEU A 337 10.99 14.23 -74.40
C LEU A 337 10.20 13.62 -75.57
N THR A 338 9.10 12.93 -75.28
CA THR A 338 8.21 12.37 -76.29
C THR A 338 7.62 13.46 -77.18
N ASP A 339 7.14 14.57 -76.59
CA ASP A 339 6.61 15.72 -77.32
C ASP A 339 7.71 16.32 -78.23
N THR A 340 8.93 16.47 -77.72
CA THR A 340 10.06 17.00 -78.52
C THR A 340 10.45 16.06 -79.66
N ILE A 341 10.50 14.75 -79.41
CA ILE A 341 10.82 13.74 -80.44
C ILE A 341 9.72 13.71 -81.51
N PHE A 342 8.46 13.73 -81.08
CA PHE A 342 7.29 13.75 -81.97
C PHE A 342 7.35 14.95 -82.92
N GLU A 343 7.65 16.14 -82.38
CA GLU A 343 7.79 17.38 -83.17
C GLU A 343 9.00 17.39 -84.12
N GLN A 344 10.10 16.74 -83.76
CA GLN A 344 11.34 16.75 -84.55
C GLN A 344 11.46 15.60 -85.57
N MET A 345 10.49 14.69 -85.63
CA MET A 345 10.49 13.59 -86.60
C MET A 345 10.34 14.08 -88.05
N ARG A 346 11.19 13.56 -88.95
CA ARG A 346 11.20 13.93 -90.39
C ARG A 346 10.03 13.36 -91.20
N VAL A 347 9.20 12.53 -90.57
CA VAL A 347 8.01 11.92 -91.16
C VAL A 347 6.79 12.53 -90.46
N GLY A 348 5.75 12.82 -91.23
CA GLY A 348 4.47 13.26 -90.67
C GLY A 348 3.82 12.12 -89.89
N ILE A 349 3.53 12.35 -88.61
CA ILE A 349 2.87 11.38 -87.74
C ILE A 349 1.57 11.98 -87.25
N ALA A 350 0.47 11.29 -87.54
CA ALA A 350 -0.86 11.60 -87.04
C ALA A 350 -1.30 10.49 -86.07
N VAL A 351 -1.75 10.87 -84.89
CA VAL A 351 -2.43 9.97 -83.96
C VAL A 351 -3.91 10.24 -84.11
N VAL A 352 -4.65 9.23 -84.55
CA VAL A 352 -6.09 9.30 -84.78
C VAL A 352 -6.78 8.42 -83.76
N ASP A 353 -7.86 8.90 -83.14
CA ASP A 353 -8.64 8.08 -82.23
C ASP A 353 -9.55 7.09 -82.97
N ASP A 354 -10.25 6.26 -82.20
CA ASP A 354 -11.22 5.27 -82.66
C ASP A 354 -12.39 5.89 -83.44
N THR A 355 -12.65 7.19 -83.29
CA THR A 355 -13.67 7.94 -84.03
C THR A 355 -13.16 8.59 -85.31
N GLY A 356 -11.88 8.41 -85.64
CA GLY A 356 -11.26 9.02 -86.80
C GLY A 356 -10.86 10.48 -86.59
N VAL A 357 -10.86 10.99 -85.36
CA VAL A 357 -10.46 12.37 -85.04
C VAL A 357 -8.97 12.44 -84.73
N ILE A 358 -8.28 13.42 -85.31
CA ILE A 358 -6.86 13.65 -85.07
C ILE A 358 -6.67 14.16 -83.65
N ARG A 359 -5.96 13.38 -82.83
CA ARG A 359 -5.61 13.73 -81.44
C ARG A 359 -4.29 14.47 -81.34
N LEU A 360 -3.34 14.12 -82.20
CA LEU A 360 -2.03 14.77 -82.30
C LEU A 360 -1.58 14.70 -83.76
N LEU A 361 -1.01 15.79 -84.27
CA LEU A 361 -0.34 15.84 -85.57
C LEU A 361 0.96 16.62 -85.40
N ASN A 362 2.10 16.00 -85.69
CA ASN A 362 3.36 16.70 -85.57
C ASN A 362 3.53 17.76 -86.66
N ARG A 363 4.42 18.73 -86.43
CA ARG A 363 4.71 19.79 -87.40
C ARG A 363 5.02 19.28 -88.82
N LYS A 364 5.70 18.14 -88.94
CA LYS A 364 6.00 17.59 -90.27
C LYS A 364 4.76 17.03 -90.99
N GLY A 365 3.80 16.50 -90.24
CA GLY A 365 2.50 16.08 -90.75
C GLY A 365 1.67 17.27 -91.22
N GLU A 366 1.67 18.36 -90.44
CA GLU A 366 1.06 19.63 -90.83
C GLU A 366 1.64 20.19 -92.14
N GLU A 367 2.97 20.23 -92.25
CA GLU A 367 3.66 20.68 -93.48
C GLU A 367 3.33 19.81 -94.69
N THR A 368 3.24 18.48 -94.51
CA THR A 368 2.99 17.52 -95.59
C THR A 368 1.55 17.58 -96.07
N LEU A 369 0.60 17.80 -95.16
CA LEU A 369 -0.83 17.90 -95.44
C LEU A 369 -1.28 19.34 -95.78
N GLY A 370 -0.39 20.34 -95.67
CA GLY A 370 -0.70 21.74 -95.95
C GLY A 370 -1.73 22.36 -95.00
N VAL A 371 -1.85 21.84 -93.77
CA VAL A 371 -2.82 22.30 -92.77
C VAL A 371 -2.12 22.76 -91.50
N SER A 372 -2.66 23.78 -90.84
CA SER A 372 -2.21 24.23 -89.52
C SER A 372 -3.32 24.02 -88.48
N GLY A 373 -3.01 23.39 -87.35
CA GLY A 373 -3.98 23.18 -86.27
C GLY A 373 -5.01 22.08 -86.58
N ALA A 374 -4.53 20.89 -86.99
CA ALA A 374 -5.39 19.77 -87.37
C ALA A 374 -6.04 19.03 -86.18
N GLU A 375 -5.61 19.30 -84.94
CA GLU A 375 -6.12 18.65 -83.74
C GLU A 375 -7.63 18.87 -83.57
N GLY A 376 -8.38 17.80 -83.32
CA GLY A 376 -9.84 17.82 -83.16
C GLY A 376 -10.64 17.72 -84.47
N ARG A 377 -9.99 17.70 -85.64
CA ARG A 377 -10.65 17.49 -86.95
C ARG A 377 -10.65 16.01 -87.34
N LYS A 378 -11.62 15.59 -88.17
CA LYS A 378 -11.64 14.21 -88.68
C LYS A 378 -10.54 14.01 -89.72
N TRP A 379 -9.80 12.91 -89.60
CA TRP A 379 -8.69 12.56 -90.50
C TRP A 379 -9.12 12.54 -91.98
N VAL A 380 -10.32 12.03 -92.26
CA VAL A 380 -10.89 11.93 -93.62
C VAL A 380 -11.06 13.30 -94.29
N GLU A 381 -11.31 14.36 -93.52
CA GLU A 381 -11.48 15.72 -94.05
C GLU A 381 -10.17 16.39 -94.45
N ILE A 382 -9.03 15.84 -94.01
CA ILE A 382 -7.71 16.44 -94.18
C ILE A 382 -6.84 15.60 -95.12
N ALA A 383 -6.87 14.27 -94.97
CA ALA A 383 -6.07 13.35 -95.78
C ALA A 383 -6.80 12.84 -97.04
N GLY A 384 -8.10 13.17 -97.18
CA GLY A 384 -8.93 12.79 -98.33
C GLY A 384 -8.87 13.74 -99.53
N THR A 385 -8.04 14.78 -99.45
CA THR A 385 -7.63 15.68 -100.56
C THR A 385 -6.23 15.33 -101.00
#